data_AF-X1E1Z4-F1
#
_entry.id   AF-X1E1Z4-F1
#
_cell.length_a   1.000
_cell.length_b   1.000
_cell.length_c   1.000
_cell.angle_alpha   90.00
_cell.angle_beta   90.00
_cell.angle_gamma   90.00
#
_symmetry.space_group_name_H-M   'P 1'
#
loop_
_entity.id
_entity.type
_entity.pdbx_description
1 polymer ?
#
loop_
_entity_poly.entity_id
_entity_poly.type
_entity_poly.pdbx_seq_one_letter_code
_entity_poly.pdbx_strand_id
1 'polypeptide(L)'
;ADVHLVGKDILRFHAIIWPALLMALGIELPQTVFAHGWWKIKGEKMSKSKKNVIDPEEIVKQHGADQLRYFLLREVPFGQDGNFSIPLFIKRVNSDLANDLGNLLSRTIPLVVRHCGGKIPSPADEDKILEEKIKKIFLSLDEAMNILSFSEALSCIWEIIRSANLYVDRCAPWKLANQADKQKRLNTVLYNLSETLRVLALLVFPFIPVSAQKIWTQLGMEEDLGSQTLDKAGVWGGLSPGTTVKKGPPLFPRIEQ
;
A
#
# COMPACT_ATOMS: atom_id res chain seq x y z
N ALA A 1 -5.67 -8.95 25.88
CA ALA A 1 -5.92 -8.35 24.55
C ALA A 1 -4.84 -7.33 24.28
N ASP A 2 -4.19 -7.38 23.12
CA ASP A 2 -3.05 -6.50 22.83
C ASP A 2 -3.51 -5.07 22.52
N VAL A 3 -4.57 -4.90 21.71
CA VAL A 3 -5.08 -3.58 21.33
C VAL A 3 -6.61 -3.54 21.34
N HIS A 4 -7.19 -2.51 21.97
CA HIS A 4 -8.57 -2.09 21.77
C HIS A 4 -8.60 -0.86 20.85
N LEU A 5 -9.06 -1.02 19.62
CA LEU A 5 -9.26 0.10 18.68
C LEU A 5 -10.71 0.58 18.76
N VAL A 6 -10.92 1.82 19.23
CA VAL A 6 -12.25 2.36 19.51
C VAL A 6 -12.43 3.80 19.04
N GLY A 7 -13.68 4.24 18.89
CA GLY A 7 -13.98 5.66 18.71
C GLY A 7 -13.71 6.45 20.00
N LYS A 8 -13.21 7.68 19.88
CA LYS A 8 -12.93 8.54 21.05
C LYS A 8 -14.13 8.83 21.96
N ASP A 9 -15.36 8.67 21.46
CA ASP A 9 -16.59 8.87 22.21
C ASP A 9 -16.88 7.79 23.25
N ILE A 10 -16.35 6.57 23.04
CA ILE A 10 -16.50 5.46 23.98
C ILE A 10 -15.24 5.17 24.80
N LEU A 11 -14.21 6.03 24.69
CA LEU A 11 -12.93 5.85 25.38
C LEU A 11 -13.10 5.64 26.89
N ARG A 12 -14.00 6.37 27.55
CA ARG A 12 -14.25 6.22 29.00
C ARG A 12 -14.64 4.79 29.39
N PHE A 13 -15.36 4.09 28.53
CA PHE A 13 -15.78 2.72 28.80
C PHE A 13 -14.58 1.77 28.73
N HIS A 14 -13.68 1.96 27.76
CA HIS A 14 -12.54 1.09 27.53
C HIS A 14 -11.31 1.40 28.40
N ALA A 15 -11.17 2.64 28.87
CA ALA A 15 -10.01 3.10 29.65
C ALA A 15 -10.29 3.29 31.15
N ILE A 16 -11.56 3.28 31.58
CA ILE A 16 -11.92 3.46 33.00
C ILE A 16 -12.84 2.33 33.47
N ILE A 17 -14.04 2.23 32.90
CA ILE A 17 -15.08 1.32 33.40
C ILE A 17 -14.65 -0.14 33.22
N TRP A 18 -14.21 -0.50 32.02
CA TRP A 18 -13.79 -1.86 31.70
C TRP A 18 -12.55 -2.29 32.50
N PRO A 19 -11.45 -1.51 32.58
CA PRO A 19 -10.33 -1.85 33.46
C PRO A 19 -10.73 -2.02 34.93
N ALA A 20 -11.62 -1.18 35.48
CA ALA A 20 -12.08 -1.32 36.86
C ALA A 20 -12.82 -2.64 37.09
N LEU A 21 -13.65 -3.08 36.15
CA LEU A 21 -14.33 -4.38 36.21
C LEU A 21 -13.33 -5.54 36.12
N LEU A 22 -12.34 -5.46 35.22
CA LEU A 22 -11.30 -6.47 35.08
C LEU A 22 -10.47 -6.59 36.36
N MET A 23 -10.08 -5.45 36.95
CA MET A 23 -9.37 -5.42 38.24
C MET A 23 -10.19 -6.06 39.36
N ALA A 24 -11.49 -5.74 39.46
CA ALA A 24 -12.38 -6.33 40.47
C ALA A 24 -12.53 -7.85 40.33
N LEU A 25 -12.39 -8.37 39.11
CA LEU A 25 -12.45 -9.80 38.80
C LEU A 25 -11.07 -10.49 38.79
N GLY A 26 -9.98 -9.75 39.01
CA GLY A 26 -8.62 -10.27 38.94
C GLY A 26 -8.18 -10.72 37.53
N ILE A 27 -8.75 -10.10 36.48
CA ILE A 27 -8.46 -10.41 35.07
C ILE A 27 -7.43 -9.42 34.50
N GLU A 28 -6.56 -9.89 33.62
CA GLU A 28 -5.56 -9.05 32.93
C GLU A 28 -6.19 -7.93 32.10
N LEU A 29 -5.54 -6.76 32.13
CA LEU A 29 -5.95 -5.56 31.42
C LEU A 29 -5.57 -5.63 29.92
N PRO A 30 -6.25 -4.87 29.05
CA PRO A 30 -5.75 -4.64 27.70
C PRO A 30 -4.39 -3.92 27.74
N GLN A 31 -3.46 -4.30 26.87
CA GLN A 31 -2.13 -3.66 26.83
C GLN A 31 -2.22 -2.24 26.26
N THR A 32 -3.03 -2.03 25.21
CA THR A 32 -3.22 -0.73 24.57
C THR A 32 -4.70 -0.44 24.32
N VAL A 33 -5.13 0.81 24.57
CA VAL A 33 -6.42 1.35 24.12
C VAL A 33 -6.14 2.52 23.18
N PHE A 34 -6.44 2.35 21.90
CA PHE A 34 -6.28 3.40 20.89
C PHE A 34 -7.65 3.99 20.52
N ALA A 35 -7.82 5.28 20.79
CA ALA A 35 -9.02 6.02 20.43
C ALA A 35 -8.82 6.81 19.13
N HIS A 36 -9.51 6.42 18.05
CA HIS A 36 -9.46 7.15 16.80
C HIS A 36 -10.41 8.36 16.79
N GLY A 37 -10.04 9.38 16.01
CA GLY A 37 -10.84 10.58 15.80
C GLY A 37 -12.04 10.35 14.88
N TRP A 38 -12.79 11.43 14.63
CA TRP A 38 -14.03 11.38 13.87
C TRP A 38 -13.81 11.75 12.41
N TRP A 39 -14.53 11.08 11.51
CA TRP A 39 -14.75 11.59 10.16
C TRP A 39 -15.91 12.58 10.14
N LYS A 40 -15.63 13.78 9.66
CA LYS A 40 -16.55 14.91 9.52
C LYS A 40 -16.81 15.21 8.05
N ILE A 41 -17.91 15.87 7.75
CA ILE A 41 -18.24 16.38 6.41
C ILE A 41 -18.48 17.86 6.53
N LYS A 42 -17.73 18.66 5.76
CA LYS A 42 -17.72 20.13 5.84
C LYS A 42 -17.51 20.65 7.27
N GLY A 43 -16.67 19.97 8.05
CA GLY A 43 -16.38 20.33 9.44
C GLY A 43 -17.40 19.86 10.48
N GLU A 44 -18.52 19.25 10.07
CA GLU A 44 -19.55 18.76 10.98
C GLU A 44 -19.54 17.24 11.14
N LYS A 45 -19.93 16.75 12.32
CA LYS A 45 -20.17 15.31 12.53
C LYS A 45 -21.25 14.83 11.55
N MET A 46 -21.02 13.66 10.95
CA MET A 46 -22.04 12.95 10.20
C MET A 46 -23.22 12.58 11.11
N SER A 47 -24.44 12.87 10.67
CA SER A 47 -25.66 12.43 11.37
C SER A 47 -26.83 12.27 10.40
N LYS A 48 -27.66 11.25 10.64
CA LYS A 48 -28.87 10.99 9.84
C LYS A 48 -29.84 12.19 9.89
N SER A 49 -29.94 12.88 11.02
CA SER A 49 -30.80 14.06 11.19
C SER A 49 -30.37 15.25 10.32
N LYS A 50 -29.07 15.48 10.16
CA LYS A 50 -28.52 16.54 9.29
C LYS A 50 -28.45 16.15 7.81
N LYS A 51 -28.85 14.91 7.46
CA LYS A 51 -28.79 14.35 6.09
C LYS A 51 -27.43 14.56 5.41
N ASN A 52 -26.36 14.56 6.19
CA ASN A 52 -24.99 14.78 5.71
C ASN A 52 -24.13 13.50 5.81
N VAL A 53 -24.74 12.33 5.96
CA VAL A 53 -24.00 11.06 6.07
C VAL A 53 -23.52 10.64 4.69
N ILE A 54 -22.26 10.23 4.58
CA ILE A 54 -21.76 9.52 3.40
C ILE A 54 -21.87 8.03 3.68
N ASP A 55 -22.56 7.33 2.78
CA ASP A 55 -22.68 5.89 2.85
C ASP A 55 -21.41 5.24 2.26
N PRO A 56 -20.60 4.54 3.08
CA PRO A 56 -19.40 3.87 2.57
C PRO A 56 -19.74 2.82 1.51
N GLU A 57 -20.90 2.17 1.56
CA GLU A 57 -21.29 1.17 0.56
C GLU A 57 -21.47 1.79 -0.83
N GLU A 58 -22.02 3.00 -0.89
CA GLU A 58 -22.17 3.75 -2.14
C GLU A 58 -20.80 4.10 -2.74
N ILE A 59 -19.86 4.58 -1.91
CA ILE A 59 -18.49 4.89 -2.34
C ILE A 59 -17.77 3.64 -2.82
N VAL A 60 -17.91 2.52 -2.10
CA VAL A 60 -17.32 1.23 -2.49
C VAL A 60 -17.90 0.75 -3.81
N LYS A 61 -19.21 0.85 -4.01
CA LYS A 61 -19.87 0.45 -5.25
C LYS A 61 -19.41 1.28 -6.46
N GLN A 62 -19.18 2.57 -6.27
CA GLN A 62 -18.77 3.48 -7.35
C GLN A 62 -17.27 3.44 -7.63
N HIS A 63 -16.44 3.31 -6.60
CA HIS A 63 -14.99 3.55 -6.73
C HIS A 63 -14.11 2.40 -6.24
N GLY A 64 -14.66 1.42 -5.53
CA GLY A 64 -13.93 0.27 -5.00
C GLY A 64 -13.53 0.41 -3.52
N ALA A 65 -13.45 -0.73 -2.84
CA ALA A 65 -13.14 -0.78 -1.41
C ALA A 65 -11.70 -0.37 -1.09
N ASP A 66 -10.73 -0.78 -1.90
CA ASP A 66 -9.32 -0.46 -1.68
C ASP A 66 -9.05 1.04 -1.77
N GLN A 67 -9.70 1.73 -2.71
CA GLN A 67 -9.62 3.18 -2.85
C GLN A 67 -10.10 3.89 -1.58
N LEU A 68 -11.25 3.45 -1.03
CA LEU A 68 -11.79 3.99 0.22
C LEU A 68 -10.90 3.68 1.41
N ARG A 69 -10.43 2.42 1.55
CA ARG A 69 -9.51 2.01 2.62
C ARG A 69 -8.23 2.85 2.61
N TYR A 70 -7.62 2.99 1.43
CA TYR A 70 -6.43 3.82 1.25
C TYR A 70 -6.71 5.26 1.69
N PHE A 71 -7.78 5.88 1.20
CA PHE A 71 -8.11 7.27 1.56
C PHE A 71 -8.28 7.45 3.07
N LEU A 72 -9.06 6.58 3.73
CA LEU A 72 -9.35 6.68 5.15
C LEU A 72 -8.10 6.49 6.03
N LEU A 73 -7.14 5.69 5.59
CA LEU A 73 -5.90 5.43 6.35
C LEU A 73 -4.79 6.42 5.99
N ARG A 74 -4.84 7.03 4.80
CA ARG A 74 -3.81 7.95 4.31
C ARG A 74 -4.06 9.40 4.68
N GLU A 75 -5.29 9.89 4.51
CA GLU A 75 -5.56 11.33 4.44
C GLU A 75 -5.39 12.04 5.79
N VAL A 76 -5.68 11.35 6.89
CA VAL A 76 -5.71 11.94 8.23
C VAL A 76 -4.77 11.15 9.14
N PRO A 77 -3.90 11.82 9.91
CA PRO A 77 -3.13 11.16 10.96
C PRO A 77 -4.05 10.38 11.89
N PHE A 78 -3.81 9.08 12.01
CA PHE A 78 -4.70 8.20 12.77
C PHE A 78 -4.76 8.68 14.23
N GLY A 79 -5.98 8.82 14.77
CA GLY A 79 -6.22 9.44 16.08
C GLY A 79 -6.79 10.87 16.01
N GLN A 80 -6.55 11.60 14.93
CA GLN A 80 -7.10 12.95 14.73
C GLN A 80 -8.47 12.93 14.05
N ASP A 81 -9.20 14.05 14.19
CA ASP A 81 -10.43 14.26 13.44
C ASP A 81 -10.10 14.59 11.98
N GLY A 82 -10.82 13.94 11.07
CA GLY A 82 -10.68 14.04 9.63
C GLY A 82 -11.87 14.70 8.95
N ASN A 83 -11.65 15.35 7.81
CA ASN A 83 -12.74 15.79 6.94
C ASN A 83 -12.77 14.92 5.68
N PHE A 84 -13.91 14.26 5.44
CA PHE A 84 -14.15 13.56 4.20
C PHE A 84 -14.74 14.53 3.17
N SER A 85 -14.22 14.48 1.94
CA SER A 85 -14.89 15.06 0.77
C SER A 85 -14.57 14.25 -0.48
N ILE A 86 -15.55 14.13 -1.37
CA ILE A 86 -15.39 13.43 -2.66
C ILE A 86 -14.23 14.03 -3.49
N PRO A 87 -14.05 15.36 -3.59
CA PRO A 87 -12.91 15.92 -4.32
C PRO A 87 -11.55 15.50 -3.75
N LEU A 88 -11.37 15.47 -2.43
CA LEU A 88 -10.13 15.00 -1.80
C LEU A 88 -9.92 13.49 -2.04
N PHE A 89 -11.00 12.71 -1.92
CA PHE A 89 -10.99 11.27 -2.22
C PHE A 89 -10.52 11.01 -3.66
N ILE A 90 -11.18 11.61 -4.66
CA ILE A 90 -10.83 11.49 -6.08
C ILE A 90 -9.38 11.93 -6.32
N LYS A 91 -8.97 13.06 -5.71
CA LYS A 91 -7.59 13.55 -5.82
C LYS A 91 -6.59 12.50 -5.34
N ARG A 92 -6.81 11.90 -4.17
CA ARG A 92 -5.91 10.86 -3.62
C ARG A 92 -5.87 9.60 -4.46
N VAL A 93 -7.02 9.13 -4.92
CA VAL A 93 -7.08 7.96 -5.80
C VAL A 93 -6.30 8.22 -7.10
N ASN A 94 -6.52 9.37 -7.74
CA ASN A 94 -5.86 9.68 -9.00
C ASN A 94 -4.37 9.94 -8.85
N SER A 95 -3.94 10.68 -7.82
CA SER A 95 -2.52 10.97 -7.59
C SER A 95 -1.77 9.76 -7.07
N ASP A 96 -2.11 9.30 -5.88
CA ASP A 96 -1.33 8.31 -5.16
C ASP A 96 -1.51 6.90 -5.75
N LEU A 97 -2.75 6.48 -6.05
CA LEU A 97 -3.00 5.11 -6.52
C LEU A 97 -2.78 4.99 -8.04
N ALA A 98 -3.42 5.83 -8.84
CA ALA A 98 -3.33 5.70 -10.30
C ALA A 98 -1.99 6.20 -10.87
N ASN A 99 -1.53 7.41 -10.50
CA ASN A 99 -0.33 8.01 -11.10
C ASN A 99 0.99 7.52 -10.49
N ASP A 100 1.01 7.00 -9.25
CA ASP A 100 2.23 6.47 -8.64
C ASP A 100 2.28 4.93 -8.70
N LEU A 101 1.50 4.22 -7.87
CA LEU A 101 1.58 2.76 -7.77
C LEU A 101 1.11 2.05 -9.05
N GLY A 102 -0.06 2.45 -9.56
CA GLY A 102 -0.62 1.90 -10.79
C GLY A 102 0.28 2.17 -12.00
N ASN A 103 0.89 3.36 -12.07
CA ASN A 103 1.84 3.72 -13.11
C ASN A 103 3.12 2.89 -13.04
N LEU A 104 3.66 2.63 -11.85
CA LEU A 104 4.86 1.80 -11.71
C LEU A 104 4.63 0.39 -12.30
N LEU A 105 3.50 -0.23 -11.96
CA LEU A 105 3.12 -1.55 -12.49
C LEU A 105 2.93 -1.50 -14.02
N SER A 106 2.17 -0.51 -14.51
CA SER A 106 1.84 -0.38 -15.93
C SER A 106 3.04 -0.01 -16.80
N ARG A 107 4.08 0.60 -16.23
CA ARG A 107 5.35 0.86 -16.92
C ARG A 107 6.29 -0.34 -16.90
N THR A 108 6.23 -1.18 -15.86
CA THR A 108 7.17 -2.30 -15.68
C THR A 108 6.74 -3.56 -16.45
N ILE A 109 5.51 -4.05 -16.24
CA ILE A 109 5.06 -5.32 -16.81
C ILE A 109 5.12 -5.34 -18.34
N PRO A 110 4.68 -4.30 -19.08
CA PRO A 110 4.78 -4.31 -20.54
C PRO A 110 6.22 -4.35 -21.07
N LEU A 111 7.18 -3.76 -20.36
CA LEU A 111 8.59 -3.82 -20.75
C LEU A 111 9.17 -5.24 -20.59
N VAL A 112 8.83 -5.92 -19.49
CA VAL A 112 9.20 -7.34 -19.29
C VAL A 112 8.58 -8.20 -20.40
N VAL A 113 7.30 -7.98 -20.73
CA VAL A 113 6.64 -8.71 -21.83
C VAL A 113 7.31 -8.46 -23.17
N ARG A 114 7.60 -7.20 -23.48
CA ARG A 114 8.14 -6.81 -24.80
C ARG A 114 9.60 -7.21 -24.99
N HIS A 115 10.42 -7.10 -23.95
CA HIS A 115 11.88 -7.19 -24.08
C HIS A 115 12.50 -8.41 -23.39
N CYS A 116 11.74 -9.13 -22.56
CA CYS A 116 12.18 -10.36 -21.89
C CYS A 116 11.23 -11.54 -22.17
N GLY A 117 10.40 -11.45 -23.21
CA GLY A 117 9.46 -12.51 -23.59
C GLY A 117 8.41 -12.84 -22.52
N GLY A 118 8.10 -11.87 -21.65
CA GLY A 118 7.18 -12.06 -20.52
C GLY A 118 7.77 -12.85 -19.36
N LYS A 119 9.08 -13.09 -19.35
CA LYS A 119 9.76 -13.78 -18.24
C LYS A 119 10.58 -12.79 -17.45
N ILE A 120 10.54 -12.89 -16.13
CA ILE A 120 11.40 -12.10 -15.24
C ILE A 120 12.86 -12.40 -15.60
N PRO A 121 13.66 -11.40 -15.99
CA PRO A 121 15.05 -11.63 -16.36
C PRO A 121 15.91 -11.92 -15.13
N SER A 122 17.03 -12.63 -15.33
CA SER A 122 18.06 -12.73 -14.28
C SER A 122 18.85 -11.41 -14.23
N PRO A 123 19.03 -10.79 -13.05
CA PRO A 123 19.89 -9.61 -12.93
C PRO A 123 21.34 -10.00 -13.27
N ALA A 124 22.06 -9.10 -13.95
CA ALA A 124 23.40 -9.37 -14.46
C ALA A 124 24.49 -8.47 -13.84
N ASP A 125 24.08 -7.38 -13.18
CA ASP A 125 24.96 -6.40 -12.54
C ASP A 125 24.52 -6.20 -11.09
N GLU A 126 25.44 -5.79 -10.21
CA GLU A 126 25.08 -5.32 -8.88
C GLU A 126 24.48 -3.91 -8.96
N ASP A 127 23.17 -3.80 -8.78
CA ASP A 127 22.47 -2.54 -8.54
C ASP A 127 21.54 -2.71 -7.33
N LYS A 128 21.99 -2.17 -6.20
CA LYS A 128 21.33 -2.31 -4.90
C LYS A 128 20.50 -1.07 -4.52
N ILE A 129 20.33 -0.10 -5.42
CA ILE A 129 19.72 1.21 -5.10
C ILE A 129 18.33 1.04 -4.48
N LEU A 130 17.47 0.22 -5.11
CA LEU A 130 16.10 0.01 -4.62
C LEU A 130 16.07 -0.90 -3.38
N GLU A 131 16.92 -1.93 -3.34
CA GLU A 131 17.07 -2.83 -2.19
C GLU A 131 17.45 -2.05 -0.92
N GLU A 132 18.50 -1.23 -0.99
CA GLU A 132 18.97 -0.40 0.13
C GLU A 132 17.92 0.63 0.55
N LYS A 133 17.20 1.21 -0.42
CA LYS A 133 16.12 2.16 -0.15
C LYS A 133 14.98 1.52 0.63
N ILE A 134 14.57 0.31 0.26
CA ILE A 134 13.54 -0.46 0.96
C ILE A 134 14.02 -0.80 2.37
N LYS A 135 15.23 -1.36 2.52
CA LYS A 135 15.81 -1.71 3.83
C LYS A 135 15.83 -0.52 4.79
N LYS A 136 16.22 0.66 4.29
CA LYS A 136 16.26 1.90 5.09
C LYS A 136 14.88 2.34 5.56
N ILE A 137 13.87 2.25 4.68
CA ILE A 137 12.50 2.70 4.99
C ILE A 137 11.77 1.69 5.89
N PHE A 138 12.13 0.41 5.83
CA PHE A 138 11.46 -0.65 6.57
C PHE A 138 11.43 -0.39 8.09
N LEU A 139 12.51 0.16 8.67
CA LEU A 139 12.56 0.49 10.10
C LEU A 139 11.50 1.53 10.48
N SER A 140 11.41 2.63 9.74
CA SER A 140 10.41 3.67 9.99
C SER A 140 8.98 3.19 9.72
N LEU A 141 8.81 2.30 8.74
CA LEU A 141 7.52 1.66 8.48
C LEU A 141 7.09 0.77 9.66
N ASP A 142 7.99 -0.05 10.19
CA ASP A 142 7.70 -0.95 11.32
C ASP A 142 7.36 -0.15 12.58
N GLU A 143 8.13 0.90 12.89
CA GLU A 143 7.84 1.84 13.97
C GLU A 143 6.44 2.46 13.82
N ALA A 144 6.11 2.98 12.63
CA ALA A 144 4.81 3.58 12.36
C ALA A 144 3.65 2.57 12.52
N MET A 145 3.85 1.31 12.09
CA MET A 145 2.85 0.25 12.25
C MET A 145 2.65 -0.13 13.72
N ASN A 146 3.71 -0.25 14.51
CA ASN A 146 3.66 -0.60 15.93
C ASN A 146 2.92 0.45 16.78
N ILE A 147 2.95 1.73 16.37
CA ILE A 147 2.21 2.81 17.05
C ILE A 147 0.88 3.16 16.37
N LEU A 148 0.40 2.33 15.43
CA LEU A 148 -0.86 2.52 14.69
C LEU A 148 -0.91 3.83 13.86
N SER A 149 0.24 4.37 13.47
CA SER A 149 0.35 5.56 12.61
C SER A 149 0.25 5.18 11.13
N PHE A 150 -0.94 4.74 10.71
CA PHE A 150 -1.18 4.22 9.36
C PHE A 150 -0.90 5.22 8.23
N SER A 151 -1.13 6.51 8.47
CA SER A 151 -0.83 7.58 7.50
C SER A 151 0.68 7.73 7.26
N GLU A 152 1.49 7.55 8.31
CA GLU A 152 2.95 7.59 8.22
C GLU A 152 3.48 6.31 7.56
N ALA A 153 2.94 5.14 7.94
CA ALA A 153 3.26 3.87 7.30
C ALA A 153 3.03 3.92 5.77
N LEU A 154 1.87 4.41 5.34
CA LEU A 154 1.58 4.62 3.92
C LEU A 154 2.50 5.67 3.28
N SER A 155 2.90 6.70 4.00
CA SER A 155 3.85 7.71 3.50
C SER A 155 5.23 7.11 3.23
N CYS A 156 5.72 6.25 4.12
CA CYS A 156 6.94 5.46 3.96
C CYS A 156 6.85 4.55 2.72
N ILE A 157 5.76 3.80 2.56
CA ILE A 157 5.55 2.94 1.38
C ILE A 157 5.56 3.76 0.09
N TRP A 158 4.91 4.93 0.10
CA TRP A 158 4.89 5.81 -1.08
C TRP A 158 6.26 6.42 -1.40
N GLU A 159 7.16 6.54 -0.44
CA GLU A 159 8.55 6.93 -0.73
C GLU A 159 9.30 5.85 -1.52
N ILE A 160 9.05 4.57 -1.26
CA ILE A 160 9.57 3.46 -2.06
C ILE A 160 9.01 3.55 -3.49
N ILE A 161 7.70 3.76 -3.64
CA ILE A 161 7.03 3.87 -4.95
C ILE A 161 7.60 5.04 -5.77
N ARG A 162 7.79 6.22 -5.14
CA ARG A 162 8.41 7.38 -5.81
C ARG A 162 9.86 7.10 -6.23
N SER A 163 10.62 6.42 -5.38
CA SER A 163 12.01 6.04 -5.68
C SER A 163 12.08 5.05 -6.85
N ALA A 164 11.15 4.09 -6.90
CA ALA A 164 11.03 3.15 -8.00
C ALA A 164 10.64 3.85 -9.32
N ASN A 165 9.63 4.74 -9.30
CA ASN A 165 9.27 5.54 -10.49
C ASN A 165 10.47 6.36 -11.00
N LEU A 166 11.19 7.05 -10.10
CA LEU A 166 12.40 7.80 -10.46
C LEU A 166 13.50 6.89 -11.02
N TYR A 167 13.64 5.66 -10.50
CA TYR A 167 14.57 4.66 -11.01
C TYR A 167 14.20 4.24 -12.44
N VAL A 168 12.91 4.03 -12.75
CA VAL A 168 12.43 3.80 -14.13
C VAL A 168 12.87 4.95 -15.03
N ASP A 169 12.64 6.20 -14.61
CA ASP A 169 12.94 7.38 -15.43
C ASP A 169 14.44 7.57 -15.68
N ARG A 170 15.26 7.40 -14.64
CA ARG A 170 16.73 7.53 -14.73
C ARG A 170 17.34 6.44 -15.59
N CYS A 171 16.89 5.20 -15.42
CA CYS A 171 17.43 4.07 -16.18
C CYS A 171 16.91 4.06 -17.62
N ALA A 172 15.75 4.65 -17.87
CA ALA A 172 15.09 4.69 -19.18
C ALA A 172 15.12 3.33 -19.90
N PRO A 173 14.53 2.25 -19.32
CA PRO A 173 14.65 0.89 -19.84
C PRO A 173 14.18 0.75 -21.30
N TRP A 174 13.24 1.59 -21.76
CA TRP A 174 12.81 1.64 -23.16
C TRP A 174 13.93 2.09 -24.13
N LYS A 175 14.91 2.87 -23.66
CA LYS A 175 16.11 3.22 -24.45
C LYS A 175 17.13 2.11 -24.41
N LEU A 176 17.39 1.55 -23.22
CA LEU A 176 18.31 0.42 -23.05
C LEU A 176 17.91 -0.78 -23.93
N ALA A 177 16.61 -1.03 -24.07
CA ALA A 177 16.08 -2.09 -24.90
C ALA A 177 16.38 -1.96 -26.40
N ASN A 178 16.78 -0.78 -26.87
CA ASN A 178 17.19 -0.57 -28.27
C ASN A 178 18.71 -0.70 -28.47
N GLN A 179 19.46 -1.02 -27.41
CA GLN A 179 20.93 -1.08 -27.42
C GLN A 179 21.40 -2.50 -27.11
N ALA A 180 21.94 -3.20 -28.10
CA ALA A 180 22.32 -4.62 -27.98
C ALA A 180 23.39 -4.86 -26.90
N ASP A 181 24.30 -3.92 -26.69
CA ASP A 181 25.35 -3.99 -25.66
C ASP A 181 24.84 -3.73 -24.23
N LYS A 182 23.60 -3.22 -24.08
CA LYS A 182 23.00 -2.88 -22.78
C LYS A 182 22.01 -3.91 -22.24
N GLN A 183 21.91 -5.08 -22.86
CA GLN A 183 20.98 -6.13 -22.44
C GLN A 183 21.16 -6.53 -20.97
N LYS A 184 22.41 -6.63 -20.49
CA LYS A 184 22.71 -6.93 -19.07
C LYS A 184 22.11 -5.89 -18.13
N ARG A 185 22.31 -4.61 -18.44
CA ARG A 185 21.77 -3.50 -17.65
C ARG A 185 20.25 -3.48 -17.68
N LEU A 186 19.63 -3.72 -18.84
CA LEU A 186 18.18 -3.81 -18.98
C LEU A 186 17.61 -4.90 -18.07
N ASN A 187 18.21 -6.09 -18.09
CA ASN A 187 17.78 -7.23 -17.27
C ASN A 187 17.81 -6.87 -15.77
N THR A 188 18.91 -6.28 -15.28
CA THR A 188 19.02 -5.81 -13.89
C THR A 188 17.95 -4.77 -13.54
N VAL A 189 17.73 -3.79 -14.42
CA VAL A 189 16.72 -2.74 -14.19
C VAL A 189 15.31 -3.33 -14.09
N LEU A 190 14.94 -4.21 -15.03
CA LEU A 190 13.61 -4.83 -15.03
C LEU A 190 13.43 -5.79 -13.86
N TYR A 191 14.46 -6.56 -13.49
CA TYR A 191 14.42 -7.40 -12.28
C TYR A 191 14.17 -6.55 -11.02
N ASN A 192 14.97 -5.49 -10.83
CA ASN A 192 14.85 -4.63 -9.65
C ASN A 192 13.47 -3.97 -9.54
N LEU A 193 12.88 -3.56 -10.66
CA LEU A 193 11.52 -2.99 -10.70
C LEU A 193 10.45 -4.03 -10.36
N SER A 194 10.56 -5.23 -10.92
CA SER A 194 9.64 -6.33 -10.63
C SER A 194 9.75 -6.82 -9.19
N GLU A 195 10.95 -6.93 -8.65
CA GLU A 195 11.19 -7.30 -7.25
C GLU A 195 10.69 -6.21 -6.29
N THR A 196 10.86 -4.92 -6.65
CA THR A 196 10.28 -3.82 -5.88
C THR A 196 8.76 -3.88 -5.86
N LEU A 197 8.11 -4.17 -7.00
CA LEU A 197 6.66 -4.37 -7.06
C LEU A 197 6.20 -5.55 -6.20
N ARG A 198 6.99 -6.63 -6.12
CA ARG A 198 6.72 -7.78 -5.27
C ARG A 198 6.71 -7.38 -3.79
N VAL A 199 7.75 -6.68 -3.34
CA VAL A 199 7.81 -6.17 -1.97
C VAL A 199 6.68 -5.18 -1.69
N LEU A 200 6.41 -4.26 -2.62
CA LEU A 200 5.31 -3.30 -2.47
C LEU A 200 3.95 -3.98 -2.34
N ALA A 201 3.70 -5.07 -3.07
CA ALA A 201 2.47 -5.85 -2.92
C ALA A 201 2.28 -6.35 -1.47
N LEU A 202 3.34 -6.89 -0.85
CA LEU A 202 3.31 -7.31 0.55
C LEU A 202 3.06 -6.12 1.49
N LEU A 203 3.76 -5.00 1.29
CA LEU A 203 3.65 -3.84 2.16
C LEU A 203 2.28 -3.15 2.09
N VAL A 204 1.66 -3.12 0.90
CA VAL A 204 0.34 -2.50 0.71
C VAL A 204 -0.82 -3.43 1.03
N PHE A 205 -0.59 -4.74 1.18
CA PHE A 205 -1.64 -5.73 1.44
C PHE A 205 -2.55 -5.42 2.64
N PRO A 206 -2.03 -4.98 3.82
CA PRO A 206 -2.90 -4.62 4.94
C PRO A 206 -3.87 -3.46 4.64
N PHE A 207 -3.53 -2.62 3.66
CA PHE A 207 -4.28 -1.40 3.32
C PHE A 207 -5.21 -1.60 2.13
N ILE A 208 -4.71 -2.24 1.06
CA ILE A 208 -5.40 -2.43 -0.22
C ILE A 208 -5.26 -3.89 -0.71
N PRO A 209 -5.87 -4.85 -0.02
CA PRO A 209 -5.61 -6.28 -0.21
C PRO A 209 -5.95 -6.78 -1.62
N VAL A 210 -7.03 -6.27 -2.24
CA VAL A 210 -7.45 -6.73 -3.57
C VAL A 210 -6.47 -6.26 -4.65
N SER A 211 -6.03 -5.01 -4.57
CA SER A 211 -5.05 -4.44 -5.49
C SER A 211 -3.65 -4.99 -5.25
N ALA A 212 -3.27 -5.24 -4.00
CA ALA A 212 -2.03 -5.93 -3.67
C ALA A 212 -1.98 -7.33 -4.30
N GLN A 213 -3.05 -8.12 -4.17
CA GLN A 213 -3.16 -9.43 -4.80
C GLN A 213 -3.09 -9.33 -6.33
N LYS A 214 -3.71 -8.31 -6.95
CA LYS A 214 -3.61 -8.08 -8.40
C LYS A 214 -2.18 -7.81 -8.85
N ILE A 215 -1.39 -7.05 -8.08
CA ILE A 215 0.04 -6.86 -8.36
C ILE A 215 0.77 -8.21 -8.29
N TRP A 216 0.53 -8.96 -7.22
CA TRP A 216 1.12 -10.29 -7.00
C TRP A 216 0.85 -11.25 -8.15
N THR A 217 -0.41 -11.37 -8.58
CA THR A 217 -0.80 -12.21 -9.72
C THR A 217 -0.19 -11.72 -11.04
N GLN A 218 -0.09 -10.41 -11.27
CA GLN A 218 0.54 -9.88 -12.49
C GLN A 218 2.06 -10.14 -12.54
N LEU A 219 2.72 -10.27 -11.40
CA LEU A 219 4.12 -10.71 -11.31
C LEU A 219 4.30 -12.22 -11.56
N GLY A 220 3.21 -12.96 -11.76
CA GLY A 220 3.24 -14.40 -12.01
C GLY A 220 3.26 -15.25 -10.74
N MET A 221 3.00 -14.65 -9.58
CA MET A 221 2.90 -15.37 -8.31
C MET A 221 1.49 -15.89 -8.13
N GLU A 222 1.36 -17.19 -7.88
CA GLU A 222 0.07 -17.89 -7.88
C GLU A 222 -0.46 -18.15 -6.48
N GLU A 223 0.39 -18.00 -5.48
CA GLU A 223 0.01 -18.13 -4.08
C GLU A 223 -0.92 -16.98 -3.65
N ASP A 224 -1.77 -17.26 -2.66
CA ASP A 224 -2.51 -16.24 -1.97
C ASP A 224 -1.56 -15.34 -1.19
N LEU A 225 -1.60 -14.04 -1.44
CA LEU A 225 -0.77 -13.05 -0.77
C LEU A 225 -1.08 -13.00 0.73
N GLY A 226 -2.32 -13.31 1.14
CA GLY A 226 -2.72 -13.37 2.54
C GLY A 226 -2.03 -14.49 3.33
N SER A 227 -1.49 -15.51 2.65
CA SER A 227 -0.69 -16.58 3.28
C SER A 227 0.78 -16.21 3.48
N GLN A 228 1.21 -15.07 2.94
CA GLN A 228 2.60 -14.61 3.00
C GLN A 228 2.87 -13.78 4.25
N THR A 229 4.12 -13.78 4.68
CA THR A 229 4.57 -13.09 5.89
C THR A 229 5.80 -12.24 5.56
N LEU A 230 5.94 -11.06 6.18
CA LEU A 230 7.00 -10.11 5.84
C LEU A 230 8.40 -10.61 6.20
N ASP A 231 8.55 -11.41 7.24
CA ASP A 231 9.81 -12.04 7.65
C ASP A 231 10.37 -12.96 6.57
N LYS A 232 9.50 -13.71 5.87
CA LYS A 232 9.91 -14.64 4.80
C LYS A 232 9.88 -13.99 3.43
N ALA A 233 8.76 -13.37 3.08
CA ALA A 233 8.51 -12.84 1.75
C ALA A 233 9.01 -11.40 1.59
N GLY A 234 9.25 -10.64 2.66
CA GLY A 234 9.75 -9.25 2.57
C GLY A 234 11.22 -9.13 2.21
N VAL A 235 11.98 -10.23 2.21
CA VAL A 235 13.40 -10.25 1.84
C VAL A 235 13.57 -10.02 0.34
N TRP A 236 14.55 -9.21 -0.04
CA TRP A 236 14.89 -8.96 -1.44
C TRP A 236 15.42 -10.22 -2.14
N GLY A 237 15.07 -10.39 -3.40
CA GLY A 237 15.43 -11.55 -4.21
C GLY A 237 14.39 -12.68 -4.18
N GLY A 238 13.18 -12.42 -3.68
CA GLY A 238 12.12 -13.42 -3.61
C GLY A 238 11.47 -13.75 -4.96
N LEU A 239 11.60 -12.88 -5.96
CA LEU A 239 11.11 -13.14 -7.31
C LEU A 239 12.11 -14.01 -8.08
N SER A 240 11.69 -15.22 -8.45
CA SER A 240 12.50 -16.14 -9.24
C SER A 240 12.64 -15.68 -10.69
N PRO A 241 13.86 -15.59 -11.24
CA PRO A 241 14.05 -15.39 -12.67
C PRO A 241 13.37 -16.51 -13.48
N GLY A 242 12.81 -16.16 -14.62
CA GLY A 242 12.04 -17.07 -15.47
C GLY A 242 10.54 -17.12 -15.16
N THR A 243 10.08 -16.59 -14.02
CA THR A 243 8.65 -16.46 -13.71
C THR A 243 7.94 -15.68 -14.81
N THR A 244 6.78 -16.18 -15.24
CA THR A 244 6.03 -15.57 -16.35
C THR A 244 5.06 -14.52 -15.81
N VAL A 245 5.25 -13.26 -16.21
CA VAL A 245 4.35 -12.17 -15.84
C VAL A 245 3.04 -12.26 -16.59
N LYS A 246 1.95 -11.82 -15.95
CA LYS A 246 0.60 -11.77 -16.53
C LYS A 246 0.24 -10.31 -16.78
N LYS A 247 -0.12 -9.96 -18.01
CA LYS A 247 -0.71 -8.63 -18.29
C LYS A 247 -2.08 -8.57 -17.66
N GLY A 248 -2.37 -7.46 -16.97
CA GLY A 248 -3.70 -7.16 -16.45
C GLY A 248 -4.23 -5.82 -16.95
N PRO A 249 -5.51 -5.52 -16.66
CA PRO A 249 -6.04 -4.18 -16.83
C PRO A 249 -5.32 -3.17 -15.91
N PRO A 250 -5.46 -1.86 -16.16
CA PRO A 250 -4.96 -0.83 -15.24
C PRO A 250 -5.41 -1.11 -13.80
N LEU A 251 -4.46 -1.07 -12.86
CA LEU A 251 -4.71 -1.41 -11.46
C LEU A 251 -5.75 -0.47 -10.82
N PHE A 252 -5.63 0.82 -11.13
CA PHE A 252 -6.52 1.88 -10.68
C PHE A 252 -6.92 2.74 -11.87
N PRO A 253 -8.10 2.49 -12.48
CA PRO A 253 -8.67 3.39 -13.47
C PRO A 253 -8.83 4.79 -12.87
N ARG A 254 -8.50 5.82 -13.63
CA ARG A 254 -8.68 7.21 -13.18
C ARG A 254 -10.17 7.50 -13.02
N ILE A 255 -10.50 8.25 -11.99
CA ILE A 255 -11.85 8.74 -11.74
C ILE A 255 -11.96 10.11 -12.42
N GLU A 256 -12.90 10.24 -13.37
CA GLU A 256 -13.28 11.52 -13.97
C GLU A 256 -14.07 12.36 -12.96
N GLN A 257 -13.93 13.69 -13.05
CA GLN A 257 -14.59 14.64 -12.16
C GLN A 257 -15.99 15.00 -12.65
#